data_AF-A0A7W8WR80-F1
#
_entry.id   AF-A0A7W8WR80-F1
#
_cell.length_a   1.000
_cell.length_b   1.000
_cell.length_c   1.000
_cell.angle_alpha   90.00
_cell.angle_beta   90.00
_cell.angle_gamma   90.00
#
_symmetry.space_group_name_H-M   'P 1'
#
loop_
_entity.id
_entity.type
_entity.pdbx_description
1 polymer ?
#
loop_
_entity_poly.entity_id
_entity_poly.type
_entity_poly.pdbx_seq_one_letter_code
_entity_poly.pdbx_strand_id
1 'polypeptide(L)'
;MSTKVTLAYRNSEGGKPSWHLYEEVFEAGVVYLQLEGVAIDFTTLGNMEHAPGTVVLRVPVETAQQLGLHTSVPAEEWTRVCDHEK
;
A
#
# COMPACT_ATOMS: atom_id res chain seq x y z
N MET A 1 23.12 -9.68 -8.94
CA MET A 1 22.77 -8.26 -9.18
C MET A 1 21.30 -8.11 -8.85
N SER A 2 20.94 -7.16 -7.99
CA SER A 2 19.53 -6.79 -7.80
C SER A 2 19.10 -5.89 -8.95
N THR A 3 17.96 -6.17 -9.56
CA THR A 3 17.35 -5.33 -10.61
C THR A 3 16.43 -4.26 -10.04
N LYS A 4 16.24 -4.26 -8.72
CA LYS A 4 15.40 -3.31 -7.99
C LYS A 4 16.15 -2.03 -7.66
N VAL A 5 15.60 -0.89 -8.07
CA VAL A 5 16.02 0.45 -7.65
C VAL A 5 15.08 0.93 -6.56
N THR A 6 15.58 1.05 -5.33
CA THR A 6 14.75 1.43 -4.18
C THR A 6 14.41 2.92 -4.23
N LEU A 7 13.11 3.23 -4.19
CA LEU A 7 12.59 4.60 -4.05
C LEU A 7 12.37 4.96 -2.59
N ALA A 8 11.74 4.07 -1.84
CA ALA A 8 11.53 4.21 -0.41
C ALA A 8 11.35 2.83 0.23
N TYR A 9 11.70 2.68 1.49
CA TYR A 9 11.41 1.45 2.23
C TYR A 9 11.21 1.77 3.70
N ARG A 10 10.48 0.89 4.37
CA ARG A 10 10.36 0.88 5.82
C ARG A 10 10.57 -0.55 6.30
N ASN A 11 11.58 -0.73 7.14
CA ASN A 11 11.82 -2.00 7.81
C ASN A 11 10.78 -2.25 8.90
N SER A 12 10.53 -3.53 9.17
CA SER A 12 9.74 -3.96 10.32
C SER A 12 10.51 -3.61 11.60
N GLU A 13 9.87 -2.85 12.49
CA GLU A 13 10.33 -2.67 13.87
C GLU A 13 9.27 -3.24 14.82
N GLY A 14 9.65 -4.22 15.64
CA GLY A 14 8.78 -4.75 16.69
C GLY A 14 7.55 -5.53 16.21
N GLY A 15 7.65 -6.25 15.09
CA GLY A 15 6.54 -7.06 14.54
C GLY A 15 5.55 -6.27 13.68
N LYS A 16 5.84 -4.99 13.41
CA LYS A 16 5.07 -4.16 12.48
C LYS A 16 5.33 -4.56 11.03
N PRO A 17 4.40 -4.32 10.11
CA PRO A 17 4.61 -4.62 8.71
C PRO A 17 5.77 -3.79 8.11
N SER A 18 6.51 -4.40 7.20
CA SER A 18 7.51 -3.73 6.35
C SER A 18 6.93 -3.42 4.98
N TRP A 19 7.50 -2.43 4.30
CA TRP A 19 7.17 -2.17 2.90
C TRP A 19 8.38 -1.66 2.12
N HIS A 20 8.37 -1.93 0.82
CA HIS A 20 9.43 -1.54 -0.12
C HIS A 20 8.81 -1.01 -1.40
N LEU A 21 9.05 0.25 -1.70
CA LEU A 21 8.68 0.92 -2.94
C LEU A 21 9.91 0.98 -3.85
N TYR A 22 9.84 0.39 -5.04
CA TYR A 22 10.96 0.30 -5.97
C TYR A 22 10.53 0.31 -7.43
N GLU A 23 11.50 0.54 -8.32
CA GLU A 23 11.38 0.34 -9.76
C GLU A 23 12.21 -0.88 -10.18
N GLU A 24 11.82 -1.54 -11.27
CA GLU A 24 12.65 -2.54 -11.92
C GLU A 24 13.39 -1.88 -13.10
N VAL A 25 14.72 -2.04 -13.17
CA VAL A 25 15.57 -1.37 -14.19
C VAL A 25 15.13 -1.65 -15.63
N PHE A 26 14.46 -2.80 -15.85
CA PHE A 26 14.02 -3.24 -17.17
C PHE A 26 12.55 -2.93 -17.48
N GLU A 27 11.83 -2.25 -16.59
CA GLU A 27 10.42 -1.89 -16.77
C GLU A 27 10.17 -0.41 -16.45
N ALA A 28 10.17 0.41 -17.50
CA ALA A 28 10.02 1.84 -17.36
C ALA A 28 8.56 2.23 -17.07
N GLY A 29 8.38 3.20 -16.16
CA GLY A 29 7.07 3.80 -15.85
C GLY A 29 6.21 2.99 -14.88
N VAL A 30 6.76 1.95 -14.26
CA VAL A 30 6.07 1.13 -13.26
C VAL A 30 6.79 1.23 -11.91
N VAL A 31 6.02 1.47 -10.86
CA VAL A 31 6.49 1.40 -9.47
C VAL A 31 5.85 0.20 -8.77
N TYR A 32 6.66 -0.49 -7.99
CA TYR A 32 6.28 -1.68 -7.24
C TYR A 32 6.22 -1.36 -5.76
N LEU A 33 5.04 -1.56 -5.15
CA LEU A 33 4.88 -1.52 -3.70
C LEU A 33 4.79 -2.96 -3.18
N GLN A 34 5.86 -3.43 -2.55
CA GLN A 34 5.91 -4.70 -1.85
C GLN A 34 5.56 -4.49 -0.38
N LEU A 35 4.56 -5.22 0.11
CA LEU A 35 4.10 -5.20 1.49
C LEU A 35 4.43 -6.54 2.14
N GLU A 36 5.02 -6.51 3.34
CA GLU A 36 5.50 -7.68 4.07
C GLU A 36 4.91 -7.70 5.49
N GLY A 37 4.46 -8.88 5.93
CA GLY A 37 3.80 -9.01 7.23
C GLY A 37 2.44 -8.33 7.33
N VAL A 38 1.81 -7.98 6.19
CA VAL A 38 0.46 -7.42 6.12
C VAL A 38 -0.52 -8.51 5.69
N ALA A 39 -1.61 -8.69 6.43
CA ALA A 39 -2.77 -9.44 5.94
C ALA A 39 -3.57 -8.53 4.98
N ILE A 40 -3.58 -8.87 3.70
CA ILE A 40 -4.26 -8.10 2.65
C ILE A 40 -5.31 -9.00 2.01
N ASP A 41 -6.54 -8.49 1.95
CA ASP A 41 -7.56 -8.98 1.04
C ASP A 41 -7.61 -8.02 -0.16
N PHE A 42 -7.54 -8.55 -1.38
CA PHE A 42 -7.75 -7.76 -2.58
C PHE A 42 -8.91 -8.32 -3.39
N THR A 43 -9.64 -7.43 -4.04
CA THR A 43 -10.69 -7.80 -4.98
C THR A 43 -10.57 -6.94 -6.22
N THR A 44 -10.45 -7.60 -7.37
CA THR A 44 -10.58 -6.95 -8.68
C THR A 44 -12.07 -6.85 -9.01
N LEU A 45 -12.56 -5.63 -9.15
CA LEU A 45 -13.94 -5.34 -9.54
C LEU A 45 -13.95 -4.85 -11.00
N GLY A 46 -14.80 -5.46 -11.82
CA GLY A 46 -14.98 -5.10 -13.24
C GLY A 46 -14.26 -6.01 -14.22
N ASN A 47 -14.53 -5.82 -15.52
CA ASN A 47 -13.89 -6.55 -16.60
C ASN A 47 -12.81 -5.65 -17.25
N MET A 48 -11.54 -6.05 -17.14
CA MET A 48 -10.40 -5.34 -17.76
C MET A 48 -10.48 -5.29 -19.29
N GLU A 49 -11.33 -6.10 -19.93
CA GLU A 49 -11.49 -6.09 -21.40
C GLU A 49 -12.27 -4.87 -21.93
N HIS A 50 -13.11 -4.23 -21.09
CA HIS A 50 -14.04 -3.19 -21.55
C HIS A 50 -14.01 -1.89 -20.72
N ALA A 51 -13.37 -1.90 -19.54
CA ALA A 51 -13.23 -0.73 -18.67
C ALA A 51 -11.97 -0.89 -17.79
N PRO A 52 -11.39 0.22 -17.28
CA PRO A 52 -10.33 0.11 -16.29
C PRO A 52 -10.85 -0.65 -15.08
N GLY A 53 -10.20 -1.78 -14.76
CA GLY A 53 -10.52 -2.58 -13.58
C GLY A 53 -10.32 -1.75 -12.31
N THR A 54 -11.16 -1.98 -11.31
CA THR A 54 -10.99 -1.40 -9.97
C THR A 54 -10.33 -2.43 -9.07
N VAL A 55 -9.34 -2.02 -8.28
CA VAL A 55 -8.76 -2.88 -7.24
C VAL A 55 -9.12 -2.31 -5.88
N VAL A 56 -9.79 -3.10 -5.05
CA VAL A 56 -10.06 -2.76 -3.65
C VAL A 56 -9.07 -3.52 -2.78
N LEU A 57 -8.30 -2.79 -1.97
CA LEU A 57 -7.36 -3.33 -1.00
C LEU A 57 -7.89 -3.10 0.40
N ARG A 58 -8.11 -4.18 1.16
CA ARG A 58 -8.36 -4.10 2.60
C ARG A 58 -7.01 -4.15 3.31
N VAL A 59 -6.64 -3.04 3.94
CA VAL A 59 -5.40 -2.90 4.70
C VAL A 59 -5.68 -2.47 6.14
N PRO A 60 -4.88 -2.90 7.13
CA PRO A 60 -4.94 -2.36 8.48
C PRO A 60 -4.68 -0.85 8.49
N VAL A 61 -5.31 -0.13 9.43
CA VAL A 61 -5.15 1.34 9.54
C VAL A 61 -3.68 1.71 9.77
N GLU A 62 -2.95 0.95 10.59
CA GLU A 62 -1.51 1.17 10.80
C GLU A 62 -0.74 1.11 9.47
N THR A 63 -1.00 0.12 8.62
CA THR A 63 -0.37 0.01 7.29
C THR A 63 -0.72 1.22 6.42
N ALA A 64 -1.99 1.64 6.40
CA ALA A 64 -2.42 2.80 5.65
C ALA A 64 -1.75 4.11 6.13
N GLN A 65 -1.52 4.27 7.44
CA GLN A 65 -0.75 5.38 7.98
C GLN A 65 0.71 5.35 7.54
N GLN A 66 1.36 4.18 7.62
CA GLN A 66 2.74 4.00 7.22
C GLN A 66 2.97 4.28 5.72
N LEU A 67 1.95 4.00 4.89
CA LEU A 67 1.92 4.33 3.47
C LEU A 67 1.55 5.80 3.18
N GLY A 68 1.26 6.59 4.22
CA GLY A 68 0.93 8.01 4.07
C GLY A 68 -0.49 8.28 3.56
N LEU A 69 -1.35 7.27 3.42
CA LEU A 69 -2.71 7.43 2.88
C LEU A 69 -3.57 8.37 3.72
N HIS A 70 -3.30 8.45 5.03
CA HIS A 70 -3.96 9.37 5.96
C HIS A 70 -3.81 10.85 5.58
N THR A 71 -2.77 11.21 4.82
CA THR A 71 -2.54 12.60 4.37
C THR A 71 -3.43 13.01 3.20
N SER A 72 -4.11 12.05 2.56
CA SER A 72 -4.98 12.29 1.41
C SER A 72 -6.42 12.63 1.81
N VAL A 73 -6.75 12.61 3.10
CA VAL A 73 -8.09 12.93 3.62
C VAL A 73 -8.01 13.96 4.75
N PRO A 74 -9.10 14.70 5.04
CA PRO A 74 -9.14 15.61 6.19
C PRO A 74 -8.84 14.88 7.51
N ALA A 75 -8.10 15.53 8.41
CA ALA A 75 -7.66 14.92 9.68
C ALA A 75 -8.84 14.42 10.53
N GLU A 76 -9.94 15.17 10.58
CA GLU A 76 -11.15 14.80 11.33
C GLU A 76 -11.75 13.48 10.83
N GLU A 77 -11.76 13.26 9.52
CA GLU A 77 -12.26 12.01 8.93
C GLU A 77 -11.32 10.84 9.20
N TRP A 78 -10.00 11.07 9.18
CA TRP A 78 -9.03 10.03 9.55
C TRP A 78 -9.13 9.61 11.02
N THR A 79 -9.32 10.58 11.93
CA THR A 79 -9.49 10.30 13.37
C THR A 79 -10.66 9.35 13.64
N ARG A 80 -11.78 9.51 12.93
CA ARG A 80 -12.97 8.64 13.06
C ARG A 80 -12.71 7.19 12.64
N VAL A 81 -11.77 6.97 11.71
CA VAL A 81 -11.34 5.63 11.29
C VAL A 81 -10.50 4.98 12.39
N CYS A 82 -9.59 5.74 13.01
CA CYS A 82 -8.77 5.25 14.13
C CYS A 82 -9.59 4.93 15.38
N ASP A 83 -10.64 5.70 15.68
CA ASP A 83 -11.48 5.48 16.87
C ASP A 83 -12.32 4.19 16.80
N HIS A 84 -12.61 3.69 15.60
CA HIS A 84 -13.34 2.42 15.41
C HIS A 84 -12.48 1.16 15.63
N GLU A 85 -11.15 1.31 15.80
CA GLU A 85 -10.26 0.19 16.13
C GLU A 85 -10.12 -0.06 17.66
N LYS A 86 -10.82 0.71 18.51
CA LYS A 86 -10.91 0.50 19.97
C LYS A 86 -12.11 -0.35 20.38
#